data_AF-A0A2K8U9F7-F1
#
_entry.id   AF-A0A2K8U9F7-F1
#
_cell.length_a   1.000
_cell.length_b   1.000
_cell.length_c   1.000
_cell.angle_alpha   90.00
_cell.angle_beta   90.00
_cell.angle_gamma   90.00
#
_symmetry.space_group_name_H-M   'P 1'
#
loop_
_entity.id
_entity.type
_entity.pdbx_description
1 polymer ?
#
loop_
_entity_poly.entity_id
_entity_poly.type
_entity_poly.pdbx_seq_one_letter_code
_entity_poly.pdbx_strand_id
1 'polypeptide(L)'
;MFEKMRSSAAPLPILLAAALAGALLWGTAADACTTLTITDTNGGVYLGRTMEFALDLPWQVTYFPAGREYTSKLADGTPGLAYRTKYRMMAVTMPLASRTDLKVVDGLNAEGLTFSALAFPAVGPEGDAEGLRKALAAVDLGAWALGQFATVAEVKTALESQPVILTPLSTLGNARTPLHYVLHDRTGAGIVIEYADAKQTIYDNPVNVMTNGPRFPWHLTNLGNYSFLTNVDNSQGTFGHFKAIPADSGIATAGLPAANTSVARFVRAAYYSQFAERVADPDAAVRTLAHVMNNFDRPVAITIDASTSPLANEGVAGAMRTTGKDAPVFTSDLNP
;
A
#
# COMPACT_ATOMS: atom_id res chain seq x y z
N MET A 1 50.45 10.62 -4.25
CA MET A 1 51.05 9.78 -5.31
C MET A 1 50.14 9.92 -6.52
N PHE A 2 50.58 10.75 -7.47
CA PHE A 2 49.86 11.13 -8.68
C PHE A 2 50.00 10.03 -9.74
N GLU A 3 48.97 9.79 -10.55
CA GLU A 3 49.15 9.57 -11.99
C GLU A 3 47.81 9.78 -12.72
N LYS A 4 47.80 10.69 -13.69
CA LYS A 4 46.67 11.02 -14.58
C LYS A 4 47.19 10.76 -15.99
N MET A 5 46.66 9.76 -16.70
CA MET A 5 46.98 9.56 -18.12
C MET A 5 45.81 10.02 -18.98
N ARG A 6 46.05 11.10 -19.74
CA ARG A 6 45.35 11.42 -20.98
C ARG A 6 46.31 11.17 -22.14
N SER A 7 45.81 10.58 -23.21
CA SER A 7 46.44 10.58 -24.53
C SER A 7 45.36 10.93 -25.56
N SER A 8 45.67 11.87 -26.45
CA SER A 8 44.82 12.37 -27.52
C SER A 8 45.36 11.92 -28.88
N ALA A 9 44.48 11.54 -29.81
CA ALA A 9 44.71 11.65 -31.24
C ALA A 9 43.38 11.80 -31.99
N ALA A 10 43.40 12.57 -33.08
CA ALA A 10 42.30 12.89 -34.02
C ALA A 10 42.94 13.04 -35.43
N PRO A 11 42.20 13.21 -36.56
CA PRO A 11 40.84 12.79 -36.97
C PRO A 11 40.80 12.15 -38.40
N LEU A 12 39.57 12.06 -38.98
CA LEU A 12 39.16 11.98 -40.42
C LEU A 12 38.61 10.62 -40.95
N PRO A 13 37.77 10.61 -42.01
CA PRO A 13 36.33 10.30 -41.92
C PRO A 13 35.91 9.13 -42.84
N ILE A 14 34.64 8.69 -42.79
CA ILE A 14 33.83 8.23 -43.95
C ILE A 14 32.42 7.89 -43.46
N LEU A 15 31.46 8.24 -44.31
CA LEU A 15 30.01 8.24 -44.19
C LEU A 15 29.34 6.86 -44.23
N LEU A 16 28.12 6.86 -43.68
CA LEU A 16 26.94 6.03 -43.98
C LEU A 16 26.97 4.53 -43.62
N ALA A 17 26.14 4.13 -42.66
CA ALA A 17 24.92 3.35 -42.93
C ALA A 17 24.11 3.04 -41.66
N ALA A 18 22.80 2.87 -41.87
CA ALA A 18 21.82 2.22 -41.01
C ALA A 18 21.29 3.00 -39.79
N ALA A 19 20.25 3.79 -40.07
CA ALA A 19 19.16 4.04 -39.15
C ALA A 19 18.54 2.71 -38.69
N LEU A 20 18.76 2.31 -37.43
CA LEU A 20 17.92 1.34 -36.71
C LEU A 20 18.32 1.29 -35.24
N ALA A 21 17.65 2.09 -34.42
CA ALA A 21 17.26 1.76 -33.04
C ALA A 21 16.53 2.96 -32.43
N GLY A 22 15.43 3.38 -33.08
CA GLY A 22 14.37 4.09 -32.38
C GLY A 22 13.60 3.11 -31.49
N ALA A 23 14.29 2.40 -30.59
CA ALA A 23 13.63 1.79 -29.45
C ALA A 23 13.42 2.93 -28.46
N LEU A 24 12.33 3.67 -28.65
CA LEU A 24 11.76 4.43 -27.55
C LEU A 24 11.47 3.40 -26.46
N LEU A 25 12.34 3.35 -25.46
CA LEU A 25 12.11 2.63 -24.21
C LEU A 25 10.99 3.37 -23.47
N TRP A 26 9.76 2.92 -23.66
CA TRP A 26 8.63 3.40 -22.88
C TRP A 26 8.69 2.65 -21.55
N GLY A 27 9.33 3.25 -20.53
CA GLY A 27 9.36 2.68 -19.18
C GLY A 27 8.01 2.84 -18.48
N THR A 28 7.59 1.86 -17.67
CA THR A 28 6.30 1.88 -16.95
C THR A 28 6.43 1.61 -15.45
N ALA A 29 5.29 1.81 -14.78
CA ALA A 29 5.08 1.92 -13.34
C ALA A 29 5.46 0.72 -12.48
N ALA A 30 5.99 0.99 -11.27
CA ALA A 30 6.12 0.00 -10.19
C ALA A 30 5.33 0.48 -8.97
N ASP A 31 4.19 -0.17 -8.68
CA ASP A 31 3.29 0.17 -7.57
C ASP A 31 3.64 -0.68 -6.34
N ALA A 32 3.94 -0.04 -5.20
CA ALA A 32 4.57 -0.73 -4.08
C ALA A 32 4.16 -0.26 -2.68
N CYS A 33 2.89 0.05 -2.49
CA CYS A 33 2.35 0.44 -1.18
C CYS A 33 2.62 -0.62 -0.10
N THR A 34 2.93 -0.17 1.12
CA THR A 34 3.07 -1.01 2.32
C THR A 34 2.25 -0.41 3.44
N THR A 35 1.52 -1.23 4.19
CA THR A 35 0.88 -0.85 5.45
C THR A 35 1.34 -1.78 6.57
N LEU A 36 1.55 -1.23 7.75
CA LEU A 36 1.77 -1.98 8.98
C LEU A 36 1.32 -1.18 10.20
N THR A 37 0.97 -1.89 11.28
CA THR A 37 0.77 -1.25 12.58
C THR A 37 1.93 -1.52 13.52
N ILE A 38 2.17 -0.62 14.48
CA ILE A 38 2.89 -0.93 15.72
C ILE A 38 2.01 -0.62 16.93
N THR A 39 2.35 -1.19 18.08
CA THR A 39 1.61 -0.97 19.33
C THR A 39 2.54 -0.45 20.41
N ASP A 40 2.11 0.58 21.12
CA ASP A 40 2.81 1.13 22.27
C ASP A 40 2.71 0.18 23.49
N THR A 41 3.31 0.55 24.64
CA THR A 41 3.21 -0.28 25.86
C THR A 41 1.87 -0.15 26.59
N ASN A 42 1.04 0.83 26.24
CA ASN A 42 -0.29 1.09 26.79
C ASN A 42 -1.42 0.45 25.97
N GLY A 43 -1.09 -0.15 24.81
CA GLY A 43 -2.06 -0.73 23.87
C GLY A 43 -2.53 0.22 22.78
N GLY A 44 -1.99 1.44 22.68
CA GLY A 44 -2.23 2.35 21.56
C GLY A 44 -1.70 1.78 20.25
N VAL A 45 -2.50 1.87 19.19
CA VAL A 45 -2.22 1.29 17.86
C VAL A 45 -1.91 2.43 16.89
N TYR A 46 -0.82 2.28 16.12
CA TYR A 46 -0.34 3.30 15.20
C TYR A 46 -0.17 2.69 13.80
N LEU A 47 -0.85 3.25 12.80
CA LEU A 47 -0.79 2.79 11.42
C LEU A 47 0.21 3.63 10.61
N GLY A 48 1.14 2.94 9.94
CA GLY A 48 2.03 3.52 8.95
C GLY A 48 1.70 3.00 7.57
N ARG A 49 1.78 3.88 6.57
CA ARG A 49 1.58 3.50 5.17
C ARG A 49 2.51 4.26 4.22
N THR A 50 3.06 3.54 3.25
CA THR A 50 3.72 4.14 2.09
C THR A 50 2.82 4.13 0.87
N MET A 51 3.07 5.07 -0.04
CA MET A 51 2.29 5.26 -1.27
C MET A 51 3.21 5.39 -2.47
N GLU A 52 3.81 4.28 -2.86
CA GLU A 52 4.59 4.21 -4.09
C GLU A 52 3.67 3.93 -5.26
N PHE A 53 3.40 4.97 -6.03
CA PHE A 53 2.68 4.90 -7.29
C PHE A 53 3.50 5.59 -8.38
N ALA A 54 3.40 5.11 -9.61
CA ALA A 54 4.20 5.69 -10.70
C ALA A 54 3.62 6.97 -11.29
N LEU A 55 2.32 7.20 -11.07
CA LEU A 55 1.67 8.44 -11.47
C LEU A 55 1.72 9.44 -10.32
N ASP A 56 2.12 10.67 -10.63
CA ASP A 56 1.94 11.82 -9.75
C ASP A 56 0.45 12.20 -9.75
N LEU A 57 -0.26 11.75 -8.72
CA LEU A 57 -1.70 11.92 -8.58
C LEU A 57 -2.00 13.11 -7.64
N PRO A 58 -3.09 13.85 -7.87
CA PRO A 58 -3.40 15.08 -7.15
C PRO A 58 -3.97 14.81 -5.75
N TRP A 59 -3.15 14.23 -4.86
CA TRP A 59 -3.53 13.88 -3.50
C TRP A 59 -3.89 15.12 -2.67
N GLN A 60 -4.88 14.97 -1.78
CA GLN A 60 -5.29 16.02 -0.84
C GLN A 60 -5.50 15.43 0.55
N VAL A 61 -5.01 16.11 1.58
CA VAL A 61 -5.42 15.85 2.95
C VAL A 61 -6.74 16.58 3.20
N THR A 62 -7.78 15.83 3.54
CA THR A 62 -9.15 16.32 3.62
C THR A 62 -9.78 15.94 4.96
N TYR A 63 -10.38 16.93 5.62
CA TYR A 63 -11.28 16.72 6.75
C TYR A 63 -12.73 16.62 6.26
N PHE A 64 -13.45 15.60 6.70
CA PHE A 64 -14.87 15.42 6.45
C PHE A 64 -15.64 15.47 7.77
N PRO A 65 -16.64 16.37 7.89
CA PRO A 65 -17.50 16.40 9.08
C PRO A 65 -18.47 15.21 9.11
N ALA A 66 -18.99 14.92 10.30
CA ALA A 66 -20.15 14.05 10.46
C ALA A 66 -21.41 14.68 9.83
N GLY A 67 -22.40 13.87 9.51
CA GLY A 67 -23.67 14.31 8.94
C GLY A 67 -23.63 14.71 7.47
N ARG A 68 -22.58 14.33 6.74
CA ARG A 68 -22.47 14.58 5.30
C ARG A 68 -23.22 13.50 4.52
N GLU A 69 -24.07 13.94 3.58
CA GLU A 69 -24.76 13.05 2.65
C GLU A 69 -23.80 12.61 1.52
N TYR A 70 -23.81 11.32 1.22
CA TYR A 70 -23.12 10.71 0.10
C TYR A 70 -24.12 9.94 -0.75
N THR A 71 -23.84 9.88 -2.05
CA THR A 71 -24.50 8.96 -2.98
C THR A 71 -23.42 8.38 -3.87
N SER A 72 -23.20 7.08 -3.75
CA SER A 72 -22.25 6.37 -4.59
C SER A 72 -22.72 6.41 -6.05
N LYS A 73 -21.78 6.46 -6.98
CA LYS A 73 -22.08 6.55 -8.42
C LYS A 73 -21.49 5.34 -9.13
N LEU A 74 -22.32 4.67 -9.91
CA LEU A 74 -21.88 3.58 -10.78
C LEU A 74 -21.29 4.09 -12.09
N ALA A 75 -20.73 3.18 -12.88
CA ALA A 75 -20.00 3.49 -14.11
C ALA A 75 -20.80 4.27 -15.16
N ASP A 76 -22.12 4.04 -15.22
CA ASP A 76 -23.05 4.72 -16.13
C ASP A 76 -23.66 6.01 -15.53
N GLY A 77 -23.22 6.39 -14.33
CA GLY A 77 -23.76 7.52 -13.57
C GLY A 77 -25.02 7.19 -12.76
N THR A 78 -25.50 5.95 -12.78
CA THR A 78 -26.65 5.52 -11.98
C THR A 78 -26.33 5.71 -10.48
N PRO A 79 -27.24 6.35 -9.71
CA PRO A 79 -27.12 6.43 -8.26
C PRO A 79 -27.14 5.03 -7.63
N GLY A 80 -26.10 4.73 -6.85
CA GLY A 80 -26.03 3.55 -6.00
C GLY A 80 -26.44 3.88 -4.56
N LEU A 81 -25.72 3.28 -3.60
CA LEU A 81 -25.97 3.48 -2.17
C LEU A 81 -25.91 4.96 -1.77
N ALA A 82 -26.95 5.44 -1.10
CA ALA A 82 -26.96 6.72 -0.41
C ALA A 82 -26.82 6.52 1.10
N TYR A 83 -26.01 7.35 1.76
CA TYR A 83 -25.77 7.27 3.19
C TYR A 83 -25.38 8.62 3.78
N ARG A 84 -25.61 8.80 5.09
CA ARG A 84 -25.20 9.97 5.87
C ARG A 84 -24.10 9.58 6.85
N THR A 85 -22.95 10.26 6.82
CA THR A 85 -21.85 9.97 7.75
C THR A 85 -22.27 10.16 9.22
N LYS A 86 -21.87 9.23 10.08
CA LYS A 86 -22.01 9.29 11.54
C LYS A 86 -20.76 9.89 12.19
N TYR A 87 -19.59 9.58 11.64
CA TYR A 87 -18.31 9.99 12.19
C TYR A 87 -17.62 11.04 11.30
N ARG A 88 -16.87 11.93 11.95
CA ARG A 88 -15.90 12.78 11.28
C ARG A 88 -14.67 11.95 10.92
N MET A 89 -13.99 12.31 9.84
CA MET A 89 -12.79 11.59 9.38
C MET A 89 -11.75 12.55 8.79
N MET A 90 -10.49 12.18 8.88
CA MET A 90 -9.36 12.82 8.21
C MET A 90 -8.75 11.80 7.26
N ALA A 91 -8.52 12.21 6.01
CA ALA A 91 -8.14 11.27 4.97
C ALA A 91 -7.20 11.89 3.93
N VAL A 92 -6.33 11.05 3.37
CA VAL A 92 -5.70 11.31 2.08
C VAL A 92 -6.69 10.91 0.99
N THR A 93 -6.94 11.83 0.07
CA THR A 93 -8.00 11.71 -0.93
C THR A 93 -7.50 12.00 -2.32
N MET A 94 -8.20 11.44 -3.31
CA MET A 94 -7.96 11.69 -4.73
C MET A 94 -9.24 12.19 -5.39
N PRO A 95 -9.21 13.35 -6.08
CA PRO A 95 -10.32 13.78 -6.92
C PRO A 95 -10.45 12.88 -8.15
N LEU A 96 -11.65 12.41 -8.45
CA LEU A 96 -11.94 11.64 -9.67
C LEU A 96 -12.76 12.44 -10.70
N ALA A 97 -14.07 12.60 -10.49
CA ALA A 97 -14.93 13.25 -11.48
C ALA A 97 -14.88 14.80 -11.43
N SER A 98 -14.53 15.36 -10.27
CA SER A 98 -14.42 16.80 -10.05
C SER A 98 -13.47 17.08 -8.88
N ARG A 99 -13.11 18.36 -8.68
CA ARG A 99 -12.31 18.78 -7.51
C ARG A 99 -12.99 18.53 -6.16
N THR A 100 -14.30 18.26 -6.15
CA THR A 100 -15.09 18.02 -4.93
C THR A 100 -15.52 16.56 -4.79
N ASP A 101 -15.31 15.74 -5.82
CA ASP A 101 -15.51 14.28 -5.79
C ASP A 101 -14.26 13.59 -5.26
N LEU A 102 -14.05 13.71 -3.95
CA LEU A 102 -12.87 13.25 -3.25
C LEU A 102 -13.06 11.81 -2.76
N LYS A 103 -12.29 10.87 -3.33
CA LYS A 103 -12.28 9.47 -2.91
C LYS A 103 -11.23 9.25 -1.84
N VAL A 104 -11.62 8.59 -0.75
CA VAL A 104 -10.72 8.26 0.37
C VAL A 104 -9.81 7.10 -0.04
N VAL A 105 -8.50 7.34 0.00
CA VAL A 105 -7.48 6.33 -0.31
C VAL A 105 -6.73 5.91 0.96
N ASP A 106 -6.64 6.83 1.92
CA ASP A 106 -6.16 6.57 3.28
C ASP A 106 -6.95 7.39 4.27
N GLY A 107 -7.07 6.95 5.52
CA GLY A 107 -7.51 7.83 6.59
C GLY A 107 -7.93 7.10 7.85
N LEU A 108 -8.42 7.90 8.78
CA LEU A 108 -9.03 7.45 10.03
C LEU A 108 -10.26 8.28 10.39
N ASN A 109 -11.14 7.70 11.19
CA ASN A 109 -12.28 8.41 11.77
C ASN A 109 -12.08 8.72 13.25
N ALA A 110 -13.01 9.48 13.83
CA ALA A 110 -12.99 9.84 15.25
C ALA A 110 -13.14 8.65 16.21
N GLU A 111 -13.48 7.47 15.71
CA GLU A 111 -13.55 6.24 16.50
C GLU A 111 -12.29 5.38 16.39
N GLY A 112 -11.26 5.84 15.67
CA GLY A 112 -10.02 5.09 15.53
C GLY A 112 -10.12 3.91 14.56
N LEU A 113 -11.13 3.88 13.68
CA LEU A 113 -11.13 2.99 12.51
C LEU A 113 -10.25 3.61 11.43
N THR A 114 -9.35 2.82 10.83
CA THR A 114 -8.52 3.22 9.70
C THR A 114 -8.98 2.55 8.40
N PHE A 115 -8.58 3.13 7.28
CA PHE A 115 -8.77 2.56 5.96
C PHE A 115 -7.58 2.90 5.06
N SER A 116 -7.08 1.92 4.31
CA SER A 116 -6.07 2.14 3.26
C SER A 116 -6.40 1.30 2.02
N ALA A 117 -6.31 1.93 0.84
CA ALA A 117 -6.41 1.26 -0.46
C ALA A 117 -5.03 1.12 -1.12
N LEU A 118 -4.70 -0.10 -1.56
CA LEU A 118 -3.41 -0.44 -2.16
C LEU A 118 -3.62 -1.14 -3.51
N ALA A 119 -2.65 -1.02 -4.41
CA ALA A 119 -2.75 -1.56 -5.76
C ALA A 119 -2.84 -3.09 -5.78
N PHE A 120 -3.81 -3.64 -6.51
CA PHE A 120 -4.07 -5.08 -6.59
C PHE A 120 -4.85 -5.42 -7.87
N PRO A 121 -4.52 -6.50 -8.62
CA PRO A 121 -5.25 -6.87 -9.83
C PRO A 121 -6.63 -7.46 -9.48
N ALA A 122 -7.58 -6.56 -9.20
CA ALA A 122 -8.88 -6.90 -8.65
C ALA A 122 -9.86 -7.41 -9.72
N VAL A 123 -10.54 -8.51 -9.42
CA VAL A 123 -11.65 -9.05 -10.24
C VAL A 123 -12.84 -9.34 -9.32
N GLY A 124 -13.86 -8.48 -9.38
CA GLY A 124 -14.99 -8.46 -8.47
C GLY A 124 -16.28 -8.98 -9.07
N PRO A 125 -17.34 -9.09 -8.25
CA PRO A 125 -18.64 -9.57 -8.71
C PRO A 125 -19.28 -8.60 -9.70
N GLU A 126 -20.08 -9.17 -10.60
CA GLU A 126 -21.01 -8.41 -11.43
C GLU A 126 -22.37 -8.30 -10.70
N GLY A 127 -22.98 -7.12 -10.73
CA GLY A 127 -24.29 -6.89 -10.13
C GLY A 127 -25.41 -7.03 -11.16
N ASP A 128 -26.58 -7.52 -10.73
CA ASP A 128 -27.83 -7.37 -11.49
C ASP A 128 -28.41 -5.95 -11.34
N ALA A 129 -29.45 -5.62 -12.11
CA ALA A 129 -30.01 -4.26 -12.13
C ALA A 129 -30.59 -3.80 -10.78
N GLU A 130 -31.02 -4.71 -9.90
CA GLU A 130 -31.53 -4.34 -8.58
C GLU A 130 -30.38 -4.17 -7.58
N GLY A 131 -29.43 -5.11 -7.57
CA GLY A 131 -28.21 -5.06 -6.77
C GLY A 131 -27.38 -3.82 -7.05
N LEU A 132 -27.32 -3.40 -8.32
CA LEU A 132 -26.64 -2.17 -8.74
C LEU A 132 -27.24 -0.91 -8.11
N ARG A 133 -28.58 -0.79 -7.98
CA ARG A 133 -29.19 0.39 -7.33
C ARG A 133 -28.87 0.52 -5.85
N LYS A 134 -28.48 -0.57 -5.20
CA LYS A 134 -28.06 -0.61 -3.79
C LYS A 134 -26.54 -0.67 -3.65
N ALA A 135 -25.79 -0.76 -4.75
CA ALA A 135 -24.38 -1.01 -4.74
C ALA A 135 -23.56 0.20 -4.29
N LEU A 136 -22.49 -0.10 -3.59
CA LEU A 136 -21.40 0.83 -3.32
C LEU A 136 -20.34 0.61 -4.41
N ALA A 137 -19.95 1.67 -5.11
CA ALA A 137 -18.75 1.62 -5.94
C ALA A 137 -17.54 1.45 -5.01
N ALA A 138 -16.64 0.52 -5.32
CA ALA A 138 -15.50 0.20 -4.45
C ALA A 138 -14.60 1.43 -4.17
N VAL A 139 -14.58 2.41 -5.08
CA VAL A 139 -13.90 3.71 -4.92
C VAL A 139 -14.46 4.58 -3.79
N ASP A 140 -15.70 4.32 -3.35
CA ASP A 140 -16.38 5.01 -2.25
C ASP A 140 -16.25 4.25 -0.93
N LEU A 141 -15.61 3.06 -0.93
CA LEU A 141 -15.52 2.18 0.24
C LEU A 141 -14.85 2.86 1.44
N GLY A 142 -13.82 3.67 1.22
CA GLY A 142 -13.13 4.38 2.30
C GLY A 142 -14.03 5.39 3.02
N ALA A 143 -14.75 6.23 2.26
CA ALA A 143 -15.67 7.22 2.83
C ALA A 143 -16.87 6.53 3.52
N TRP A 144 -17.35 5.44 2.96
CA TRP A 144 -18.43 4.65 3.55
C TRP A 144 -17.98 3.99 4.85
N ALA A 145 -16.84 3.29 4.84
CA ALA A 145 -16.34 2.58 6.02
C ALA A 145 -16.04 3.56 7.18
N LEU A 146 -15.20 4.56 6.93
CA LEU A 146 -14.82 5.57 7.93
C LEU A 146 -16.01 6.42 8.36
N GLY A 147 -16.96 6.67 7.46
CA GLY A 147 -18.14 7.48 7.75
C GLY A 147 -19.25 6.73 8.50
N GLN A 148 -19.31 5.40 8.48
CA GLN A 148 -20.46 4.64 8.99
C GLN A 148 -20.18 3.77 10.21
N PHE A 149 -18.92 3.37 10.45
CA PHE A 149 -18.57 2.33 11.41
C PHE A 149 -17.45 2.76 12.37
N ALA A 150 -17.49 2.24 13.59
CA ALA A 150 -16.50 2.49 14.63
C ALA A 150 -15.41 1.40 14.69
N THR A 151 -15.73 0.18 14.28
CA THR A 151 -14.86 -0.99 14.45
C THR A 151 -14.76 -1.84 13.20
N VAL A 152 -13.69 -2.62 13.11
CA VAL A 152 -13.49 -3.61 12.05
C VAL A 152 -14.63 -4.65 12.04
N ALA A 153 -15.13 -5.05 13.22
CA ALA A 153 -16.24 -5.99 13.34
C ALA A 153 -17.54 -5.46 12.71
N GLU A 154 -17.84 -4.17 12.89
CA GLU A 154 -18.99 -3.53 12.26
C GLU A 154 -18.85 -3.48 10.74
N VAL A 155 -17.68 -3.12 10.22
CA VAL A 155 -17.40 -3.10 8.77
C VAL A 155 -17.58 -4.50 8.17
N LYS A 156 -16.99 -5.52 8.80
CA LYS A 156 -17.08 -6.92 8.37
C LYS A 156 -18.54 -7.36 8.27
N THR A 157 -19.33 -7.09 9.31
CA THR A 157 -20.77 -7.41 9.35
C THR A 157 -21.55 -6.68 8.26
N ALA A 158 -21.29 -5.39 8.05
CA ALA A 158 -21.99 -4.62 7.03
C ALA A 158 -21.71 -5.12 5.61
N LEU A 159 -20.47 -5.53 5.33
CA LEU A 159 -20.04 -6.04 4.03
C LEU A 159 -20.55 -7.46 3.71
N GLU A 160 -21.16 -8.17 4.67
CA GLU A 160 -21.86 -9.44 4.40
C GLU A 160 -23.11 -9.24 3.52
N SER A 161 -23.72 -8.06 3.58
CA SER A 161 -24.98 -7.76 2.89
C SER A 161 -24.91 -6.56 1.94
N GLN A 162 -23.91 -5.68 2.07
CA GLN A 162 -23.72 -4.54 1.19
C GLN A 162 -23.07 -4.97 -0.13
N PRO A 163 -23.76 -4.91 -1.29
CA PRO A 163 -23.12 -5.14 -2.58
C PRO A 163 -22.07 -4.07 -2.85
N VAL A 164 -20.86 -4.50 -3.21
CA VAL A 164 -19.76 -3.63 -3.64
C VAL A 164 -19.33 -4.02 -5.05
N ILE A 165 -19.23 -3.04 -5.95
CA ILE A 165 -18.95 -3.26 -7.37
C ILE A 165 -17.71 -2.46 -7.78
N LEU A 166 -16.85 -3.09 -8.59
CA LEU A 166 -15.68 -2.45 -9.18
C LEU A 166 -16.07 -1.65 -10.43
N THR A 167 -15.88 -0.33 -10.37
CA THR A 167 -16.15 0.58 -11.48
C THR A 167 -14.85 0.94 -12.22
N PRO A 168 -14.90 1.22 -13.54
CA PRO A 168 -13.74 1.72 -14.27
C PRO A 168 -13.23 3.05 -13.70
N LEU A 169 -11.90 3.19 -13.63
CA LEU A 169 -11.23 4.41 -13.22
C LEU A 169 -10.51 5.04 -14.41
N SER A 170 -11.05 6.14 -14.95
CA SER A 170 -10.46 6.83 -16.11
C SER A 170 -9.04 7.34 -15.85
N THR A 171 -8.75 7.77 -14.61
CA THR A 171 -7.41 8.18 -14.16
C THR A 171 -6.39 7.05 -14.18
N LEU A 172 -6.85 5.79 -14.20
CA LEU A 172 -6.03 4.58 -14.22
C LEU A 172 -6.26 3.78 -15.52
N GLY A 173 -6.44 4.47 -16.65
CA GLY A 173 -6.57 3.83 -17.96
C GLY A 173 -7.81 2.94 -18.11
N ASN A 174 -8.87 3.23 -17.36
CA ASN A 174 -10.12 2.46 -17.27
C ASN A 174 -10.01 1.09 -16.60
N ALA A 175 -8.93 0.82 -15.87
CA ALA A 175 -8.84 -0.34 -14.99
C ALA A 175 -10.05 -0.36 -14.03
N ARG A 176 -10.64 -1.54 -13.80
CA ARG A 176 -11.81 -1.70 -12.92
C ARG A 176 -11.40 -1.71 -11.45
N THR A 177 -11.14 -0.52 -10.90
CA THR A 177 -10.77 -0.31 -9.49
C THR A 177 -9.72 -1.35 -9.02
N PRO A 178 -8.49 -1.32 -9.56
CA PRO A 178 -7.47 -2.34 -9.30
C PRO A 178 -6.84 -2.13 -7.90
N LEU A 179 -7.64 -2.33 -6.87
CA LEU A 179 -7.31 -2.07 -5.48
C LEU A 179 -7.79 -3.22 -4.57
N HIS A 180 -7.06 -3.43 -3.49
CA HIS A 180 -7.54 -4.13 -2.30
C HIS A 180 -7.40 -3.22 -1.07
N TYR A 181 -8.06 -3.59 0.01
CA TYR A 181 -8.29 -2.68 1.13
C TYR A 181 -7.88 -3.31 2.44
N VAL A 182 -7.31 -2.52 3.33
CA VAL A 182 -7.04 -2.91 4.72
C VAL A 182 -7.67 -1.91 5.66
N LEU A 183 -8.24 -2.43 6.76
CA LEU A 183 -8.77 -1.64 7.86
C LEU A 183 -8.20 -2.17 9.16
N HIS A 184 -7.95 -1.27 10.11
CA HIS A 184 -7.60 -1.59 11.48
C HIS A 184 -8.47 -0.76 12.42
N ASP A 185 -8.64 -1.19 13.66
CA ASP A 185 -9.25 -0.37 14.70
C ASP A 185 -8.41 -0.30 15.97
N ARG A 186 -8.86 0.53 16.92
CA ARG A 186 -8.18 0.76 18.22
C ARG A 186 -7.99 -0.51 19.07
N THR A 187 -8.69 -1.60 18.76
CA THR A 187 -8.51 -2.88 19.48
C THR A 187 -7.30 -3.66 18.97
N GLY A 188 -6.70 -3.22 17.86
CA GLY A 188 -5.65 -3.94 17.15
C GLY A 188 -6.19 -4.99 16.18
N ALA A 189 -7.51 -5.08 16.01
CA ALA A 189 -8.11 -5.92 14.98
C ALA A 189 -7.83 -5.34 13.59
N GLY A 190 -7.61 -6.22 12.61
CA GLY A 190 -7.41 -5.85 11.22
C GLY A 190 -8.16 -6.78 10.27
N ILE A 191 -8.62 -6.25 9.15
CA ILE A 191 -9.17 -7.02 8.03
C ILE A 191 -8.56 -6.61 6.70
N VAL A 192 -8.50 -7.56 5.77
CA VAL A 192 -8.17 -7.33 4.36
C VAL A 192 -9.37 -7.68 3.50
N ILE A 193 -9.73 -6.81 2.56
CA ILE A 193 -10.82 -6.99 1.60
C ILE A 193 -10.21 -7.10 0.20
N GLU A 194 -10.34 -8.27 -0.42
CA GLU A 194 -9.89 -8.52 -1.80
C GLU A 194 -11.07 -8.87 -2.70
N TYR A 195 -10.97 -8.42 -3.95
CA TYR A 195 -11.85 -8.84 -5.03
C TYR A 195 -11.03 -9.71 -5.98
N ALA A 196 -11.31 -11.01 -5.98
CA ALA A 196 -10.66 -11.98 -6.86
C ALA A 196 -11.66 -13.07 -7.25
N ASP A 197 -11.45 -13.71 -8.40
CA ASP A 197 -12.32 -14.77 -8.93
C ASP A 197 -13.80 -14.35 -8.99
N ALA A 198 -14.05 -13.08 -9.34
CA ALA A 198 -15.36 -12.44 -9.37
C ALA A 198 -16.11 -12.43 -8.02
N LYS A 199 -15.38 -12.46 -6.89
CA LYS A 199 -15.94 -12.48 -5.53
C LYS A 199 -15.23 -11.51 -4.60
N GLN A 200 -15.99 -10.95 -3.67
CA GLN A 200 -15.45 -10.29 -2.49
C GLN A 200 -15.03 -11.36 -1.48
N THR A 201 -13.83 -11.22 -0.91
CA THR A 201 -13.39 -12.01 0.24
C THR A 201 -12.86 -11.07 1.32
N ILE A 202 -13.30 -11.29 2.55
CA ILE A 202 -12.83 -10.55 3.73
C ILE A 202 -12.02 -11.53 4.58
N TYR A 203 -10.77 -11.21 4.84
CA TYR A 203 -9.88 -12.00 5.69
C TYR A 203 -9.61 -11.25 6.99
N ASP A 204 -9.53 -11.98 8.10
CA ASP A 204 -8.92 -11.44 9.32
C ASP A 204 -7.42 -11.27 9.07
N ASN A 205 -6.83 -10.18 9.55
CA ASN A 205 -5.42 -9.85 9.39
C ASN A 205 -4.66 -10.04 10.71
N PRO A 206 -4.14 -11.25 11.00
CA PRO A 206 -3.49 -11.53 12.29
C PRO A 206 -2.11 -10.89 12.45
N VAL A 207 -1.56 -10.30 11.38
CA VAL A 207 -0.21 -9.70 11.38
C VAL A 207 -0.25 -8.19 11.18
N ASN A 208 -1.45 -7.60 11.00
CA ASN A 208 -1.69 -6.17 10.79
C ASN A 208 -0.76 -5.54 9.75
N VAL A 209 -0.55 -6.25 8.64
CA VAL A 209 0.29 -5.85 7.50
C VAL A 209 -0.47 -6.11 6.21
N MET A 210 -0.30 -5.23 5.23
CA MET A 210 -0.71 -5.50 3.84
C MET A 210 0.20 -4.76 2.86
N THR A 211 0.52 -5.42 1.74
CA THR A 211 1.29 -4.83 0.63
C THR A 211 0.47 -4.86 -0.65
N ASN A 212 0.84 -5.65 -1.66
CA ASN A 212 0.10 -5.78 -2.92
C ASN A 212 -0.10 -7.28 -3.21
N GLY A 213 -0.26 -7.66 -4.48
CA GLY A 213 -0.30 -9.07 -4.90
C GLY A 213 0.93 -9.88 -4.44
N PRO A 214 0.85 -11.22 -4.31
CA PRO A 214 -0.33 -12.08 -4.50
C PRO A 214 -1.42 -11.88 -3.44
N ARG A 215 -2.48 -12.72 -3.48
CA ARG A 215 -3.58 -12.68 -2.50
C ARG A 215 -3.11 -12.83 -1.07
N PHE A 216 -3.80 -12.17 -0.13
CA PHE A 216 -3.44 -12.11 1.28
C PHE A 216 -3.16 -13.47 1.95
N PRO A 217 -3.97 -14.55 1.76
CA PRO A 217 -3.67 -15.85 2.37
C PRO A 217 -2.33 -16.45 1.93
N TRP A 218 -1.87 -16.14 0.71
CA TRP A 218 -0.58 -16.59 0.24
C TRP A 218 0.55 -15.92 1.02
N HIS A 219 0.43 -14.61 1.31
CA HIS A 219 1.43 -13.89 2.12
C HIS A 219 1.53 -14.48 3.52
N LEU A 220 0.40 -14.82 4.15
CA LEU A 220 0.39 -15.51 5.45
C LEU A 220 1.07 -16.88 5.37
N THR A 221 0.80 -17.65 4.32
CA THR A 221 1.47 -18.94 4.09
C THR A 221 2.98 -18.75 3.92
N ASN A 222 3.39 -17.72 3.19
CA ASN A 222 4.80 -17.41 2.94
C ASN A 222 5.58 -17.06 4.22
N LEU A 223 4.93 -16.49 5.26
CA LEU A 223 5.58 -16.24 6.55
C LEU A 223 6.14 -17.52 7.20
N GLY A 224 5.59 -18.70 6.89
CA GLY A 224 6.12 -19.98 7.37
C GLY A 224 7.59 -20.21 7.01
N ASN A 225 8.04 -19.70 5.85
CA ASN A 225 9.43 -19.77 5.41
C ASN A 225 10.39 -18.90 6.25
N TYR A 226 9.84 -18.00 7.07
CA TYR A 226 10.58 -17.02 7.88
C TYR A 226 10.35 -17.21 9.38
N SER A 227 9.80 -18.37 9.79
CA SER A 227 9.53 -18.70 11.19
C SER A 227 10.76 -18.70 12.11
N PHE A 228 11.97 -18.73 11.53
CA PHE A 228 13.23 -18.65 12.25
C PHE A 228 13.67 -17.22 12.61
N LEU A 229 12.99 -16.18 12.07
CA LEU A 229 13.36 -14.79 12.34
C LEU A 229 13.19 -14.45 13.82
N THR A 230 14.15 -13.68 14.32
CA THR A 230 14.20 -13.16 15.69
C THR A 230 14.83 -11.77 15.64
N ASN A 231 14.63 -10.94 16.67
CA ASN A 231 15.33 -9.68 16.85
C ASN A 231 16.59 -9.81 17.71
N VAL A 232 17.02 -11.04 18.01
CA VAL A 232 18.21 -11.33 18.82
C VAL A 232 19.33 -11.89 17.95
N ASP A 233 20.50 -11.25 18.01
CA ASP A 233 21.68 -11.69 17.28
C ASP A 233 22.20 -13.05 17.77
N ASN A 234 22.49 -13.94 16.82
CA ASN A 234 23.32 -15.13 17.06
C ASN A 234 24.69 -14.95 16.38
N SER A 235 25.55 -14.17 17.02
CA SER A 235 26.82 -13.67 16.46
C SER A 235 28.00 -14.61 16.69
N GLN A 236 27.81 -15.91 16.51
CA GLN A 236 28.90 -16.87 16.56
C GLN A 236 28.64 -18.10 15.66
N GLY A 237 29.67 -18.50 14.93
CA GLY A 237 29.66 -19.72 14.12
C GLY A 237 31.03 -20.38 14.09
N THR A 238 31.09 -21.65 13.69
CA THR A 238 32.36 -22.36 13.48
C THR A 238 32.35 -23.03 12.11
N PHE A 239 33.39 -22.79 11.32
CA PHE A 239 33.59 -23.37 10.00
C PHE A 239 34.92 -24.13 9.98
N GLY A 240 34.86 -25.46 10.15
CA GLY A 240 36.05 -26.28 10.42
C GLY A 240 36.71 -25.86 11.74
N HIS A 241 37.93 -25.36 11.68
CA HIS A 241 38.66 -24.85 12.86
C HIS A 241 38.55 -23.33 13.05
N PHE A 242 37.89 -22.63 12.14
CA PHE A 242 37.75 -21.18 12.22
C PHE A 242 36.51 -20.79 13.03
N LYS A 243 36.71 -20.04 14.13
CA LYS A 243 35.63 -19.43 14.90
C LYS A 243 35.28 -18.07 14.26
N ALA A 244 34.12 -18.00 13.64
CA ALA A 244 33.60 -16.78 13.04
C ALA A 244 32.82 -15.98 14.09
N ILE A 245 33.23 -14.73 14.31
CA ILE A 245 32.54 -13.74 15.15
C ILE A 245 32.48 -12.46 14.31
N PRO A 246 31.28 -11.92 14.01
CA PRO A 246 31.15 -10.68 13.27
C PRO A 246 31.69 -9.51 14.11
N ALA A 247 32.16 -8.45 13.43
CA ALA A 247 32.67 -7.26 14.09
C ALA A 247 31.56 -6.37 14.69
N ASP A 248 30.32 -6.54 14.20
CA ASP A 248 29.17 -5.69 14.51
C ASP A 248 27.92 -6.52 14.84
N SER A 249 26.89 -5.83 15.35
CA SER A 249 25.54 -6.36 15.60
C SER A 249 24.62 -6.25 14.38
N GLY A 250 23.47 -6.92 14.43
CA GLY A 250 22.39 -6.86 13.42
C GLY A 250 22.24 -8.11 12.56
N ILE A 251 23.01 -9.17 12.83
CA ILE A 251 22.94 -10.43 12.09
C ILE A 251 21.56 -11.09 12.19
N ALA A 252 20.76 -10.75 13.20
CA ALA A 252 19.37 -11.19 13.37
C ALA A 252 18.49 -10.86 12.14
N THR A 253 18.79 -9.77 11.44
CA THR A 253 18.06 -9.36 10.23
C THR A 253 18.58 -9.98 8.93
N ALA A 254 19.65 -10.78 8.97
CA ALA A 254 20.28 -11.34 7.77
C ALA A 254 19.34 -12.24 6.95
N GLY A 255 18.32 -12.82 7.59
CA GLY A 255 17.29 -13.63 6.93
C GLY A 255 16.17 -12.82 6.28
N LEU A 256 16.12 -11.49 6.48
CA LEU A 256 15.08 -10.66 5.87
C LEU A 256 15.29 -10.52 4.37
N PRO A 257 14.23 -10.67 3.56
CA PRO A 257 14.36 -10.44 2.12
C PRO A 257 14.57 -8.94 1.85
N ALA A 258 15.60 -8.60 1.08
CA ALA A 258 15.97 -7.20 0.81
C ALA A 258 15.26 -6.58 -0.41
N ALA A 259 14.62 -7.39 -1.26
CA ALA A 259 13.98 -6.90 -2.49
C ALA A 259 12.78 -5.98 -2.18
N ASN A 260 12.46 -5.01 -3.04
CA ASN A 260 11.28 -4.15 -2.88
C ASN A 260 10.00 -4.71 -3.52
N THR A 261 9.98 -6.02 -3.78
CA THR A 261 8.78 -6.72 -4.22
C THR A 261 7.74 -6.74 -3.10
N SER A 262 6.46 -6.84 -3.47
CA SER A 262 5.35 -6.98 -2.51
C SER A 262 5.57 -8.06 -1.47
N VAL A 263 6.04 -9.24 -1.91
CA VAL A 263 6.34 -10.40 -1.06
C VAL A 263 7.44 -10.09 -0.04
N ALA A 264 8.55 -9.50 -0.49
CA ALA A 264 9.67 -9.19 0.39
C ALA A 264 9.32 -8.06 1.37
N ARG A 265 8.60 -7.03 0.91
CA ARG A 265 8.08 -5.96 1.78
C ARG A 265 7.11 -6.52 2.82
N PHE A 266 6.23 -7.45 2.46
CA PHE A 266 5.29 -8.05 3.42
C PHE A 266 6.03 -8.74 4.58
N VAL A 267 7.04 -9.55 4.27
CA VAL A 267 7.86 -10.25 5.29
C VAL A 267 8.60 -9.25 6.18
N ARG A 268 9.23 -8.23 5.59
CA ARG A 268 9.90 -7.16 6.37
C ARG A 268 8.91 -6.41 7.25
N ALA A 269 7.73 -6.07 6.72
CA ALA A 269 6.70 -5.34 7.45
C ALA A 269 6.16 -6.17 8.63
N ALA A 270 5.95 -7.48 8.45
CA ALA A 270 5.59 -8.38 9.53
C ALA A 270 6.67 -8.45 10.63
N TYR A 271 7.95 -8.51 10.23
CA TYR A 271 9.07 -8.46 11.17
C TYR A 271 9.10 -7.14 11.95
N TYR A 272 9.01 -5.99 11.27
CA TYR A 272 9.06 -4.70 11.94
C TYR A 272 7.83 -4.44 12.83
N SER A 273 6.62 -4.82 12.38
CA SER A 273 5.40 -4.77 13.18
C SER A 273 5.55 -5.56 14.49
N GLN A 274 6.18 -6.74 14.43
CA GLN A 274 6.38 -7.61 15.57
C GLN A 274 7.46 -7.11 16.55
N PHE A 275 8.58 -6.63 16.03
CA PHE A 275 9.81 -6.42 16.82
C PHE A 275 10.22 -4.96 17.00
N ALA A 276 9.51 -4.00 16.40
CA ALA A 276 9.74 -2.58 16.68
C ALA A 276 9.62 -2.30 18.18
N GLU A 277 10.45 -1.38 18.66
CA GLU A 277 10.42 -0.97 20.06
C GLU A 277 9.04 -0.43 20.43
N ARG A 278 8.50 -0.94 21.54
CA ARG A 278 7.27 -0.42 22.13
C ARG A 278 7.64 0.59 23.20
N VAL A 279 7.22 1.82 22.99
CA VAL A 279 7.44 2.95 23.91
C VAL A 279 6.09 3.38 24.48
N ALA A 280 6.03 4.01 25.65
CA ALA A 280 4.76 4.43 26.25
C ALA A 280 4.24 5.78 25.73
N ASP A 281 5.16 6.64 25.27
CA ASP A 281 4.85 7.99 24.79
C ASP A 281 4.32 7.93 23.35
N PRO A 282 3.09 8.42 23.07
CA PRO A 282 2.50 8.39 21.74
C PRO A 282 3.36 9.08 20.68
N ASP A 283 3.97 10.22 21.01
CA ASP A 283 4.83 10.94 20.07
C ASP A 283 6.09 10.13 19.76
N ALA A 284 6.65 9.42 20.75
CA ALA A 284 7.75 8.48 20.53
C ALA A 284 7.31 7.28 19.68
N ALA A 285 6.11 6.76 19.88
CA ALA A 285 5.58 5.66 19.07
C ALA A 285 5.45 6.08 17.60
N VAL A 286 4.92 7.28 17.32
CA VAL A 286 4.87 7.84 15.96
C VAL A 286 6.27 8.00 15.37
N ARG A 287 7.26 8.47 16.16
CA ARG A 287 8.66 8.56 15.69
C ARG A 287 9.25 7.18 15.37
N THR A 288 9.02 6.17 16.22
CA THR A 288 9.45 4.79 15.97
C THR A 288 8.82 4.25 14.69
N LEU A 289 7.52 4.45 14.51
CA LEU A 289 6.82 4.08 13.29
C LEU A 289 7.42 4.77 12.07
N ALA A 290 7.76 6.06 12.15
CA ALA A 290 8.42 6.77 11.06
C ALA A 290 9.77 6.16 10.67
N HIS A 291 10.60 5.79 11.65
CA HIS A 291 11.85 5.08 11.38
C HIS A 291 11.63 3.70 10.75
N VAL A 292 10.60 2.97 11.19
CA VAL A 292 10.19 1.71 10.58
C VAL A 292 9.79 1.94 9.11
N MET A 293 8.93 2.92 8.84
CA MET A 293 8.43 3.18 7.48
C MET A 293 9.51 3.57 6.48
N ASN A 294 10.60 4.21 6.93
CA ASN A 294 11.77 4.51 6.06
C ASN A 294 12.41 3.25 5.43
N ASN A 295 12.16 2.05 5.98
CA ASN A 295 12.63 0.77 5.39
C ASN A 295 11.79 0.30 4.19
N PHE A 296 10.71 1.02 3.88
CA PHE A 296 9.77 0.72 2.81
C PHE A 296 9.74 1.79 1.73
N ASP A 297 10.36 2.94 1.98
CA ASP A 297 10.55 3.99 0.97
C ASP A 297 11.28 3.45 -0.25
N ARG A 298 10.79 3.84 -1.43
CA ARG A 298 11.45 3.54 -2.70
C ARG A 298 12.00 4.82 -3.32
N PRO A 299 13.30 5.09 -3.15
CA PRO A 299 13.96 6.20 -3.81
C PRO A 299 13.70 6.18 -5.32
N VAL A 300 13.53 7.36 -5.89
CA VAL A 300 13.28 7.56 -7.32
C VAL A 300 14.35 6.81 -8.13
N ALA A 301 13.91 6.01 -9.10
CA ALA A 301 14.77 5.27 -10.03
C ALA A 301 15.71 4.20 -9.43
N ILE A 302 15.63 3.88 -8.14
CA ILE A 302 16.42 2.77 -7.55
C ILE A 302 16.01 1.40 -8.11
N THR A 303 14.75 1.29 -8.53
CA THR A 303 14.19 0.15 -9.24
C THR A 303 13.27 0.69 -10.34
N ILE A 304 13.42 0.17 -11.55
CA ILE A 304 12.64 0.56 -12.72
C ILE A 304 12.03 -0.73 -13.27
N ASP A 305 10.73 -0.74 -13.48
CA ASP A 305 10.06 -1.82 -14.21
C ASP A 305 10.05 -1.46 -15.70
N ALA A 306 10.71 -2.28 -16.52
CA ALA A 306 10.85 -2.05 -17.95
C ALA A 306 9.74 -2.74 -18.78
N SER A 307 8.87 -3.54 -18.16
CA SER A 307 7.61 -4.15 -18.67
C SER A 307 7.37 -5.51 -18.01
N THR A 308 6.12 -5.75 -17.56
CA THR A 308 5.41 -7.04 -17.23
C THR A 308 4.58 -7.04 -15.93
N SER A 309 4.41 -5.91 -15.23
CA SER A 309 3.52 -5.89 -14.05
C SER A 309 2.06 -6.28 -14.38
N PRO A 310 1.37 -7.10 -13.55
CA PRO A 310 -0.03 -7.44 -13.73
C PRO A 310 -0.96 -6.22 -13.87
N LEU A 311 -0.64 -5.08 -13.23
CA LEU A 311 -1.43 -3.85 -13.35
C LEU A 311 -1.29 -3.17 -14.72
N ALA A 312 -0.16 -3.38 -15.40
CA ALA A 312 0.00 -2.91 -16.78
C ALA A 312 -0.93 -3.66 -17.74
N ASN A 313 -1.23 -4.94 -17.46
CA ASN A 313 -2.21 -5.72 -18.22
C ASN A 313 -3.64 -5.23 -18.00
N GLU A 314 -3.92 -4.56 -16.87
CA GLU A 314 -5.20 -3.92 -16.55
C GLU A 314 -5.35 -2.52 -17.16
N GLY A 315 -4.41 -2.08 -18.00
CA GLY A 315 -4.48 -0.78 -18.67
C GLY A 315 -3.97 0.40 -17.85
N VAL A 316 -3.41 0.16 -16.65
CA VAL A 316 -2.74 1.19 -15.84
C VAL A 316 -1.39 1.54 -16.49
N ALA A 317 -1.43 2.32 -17.57
CA ALA A 317 -0.25 2.76 -18.31
C ALA A 317 0.18 4.17 -17.88
N GLY A 318 1.22 4.26 -17.06
CA GLY A 318 1.89 5.50 -16.70
C GLY A 318 3.38 5.42 -17.01
N ALA A 319 3.84 6.22 -17.97
CA ALA A 319 5.26 6.51 -18.12
C ALA A 319 5.70 7.50 -17.03
N MET A 320 6.91 7.30 -16.48
CA MET A 320 7.72 8.22 -15.67
C MET A 320 8.07 7.69 -14.26
N ARG A 321 9.31 8.00 -13.87
CA ARG A 321 10.00 7.89 -12.56
C ARG A 321 9.07 7.65 -11.36
N THR A 322 9.34 6.60 -10.56
CA THR A 322 8.79 6.49 -9.19
C THR A 322 9.01 7.80 -8.46
N THR A 323 7.96 8.56 -8.18
CA THR A 323 8.07 9.79 -7.40
C THR A 323 8.08 9.42 -5.92
N GLY A 324 9.25 9.12 -5.37
CA GLY A 324 9.47 9.16 -3.92
C GLY A 324 9.55 10.61 -3.40
N LYS A 325 8.68 11.50 -3.85
CA LYS A 325 8.68 12.91 -3.44
C LYS A 325 7.93 13.12 -2.12
N ASP A 326 6.94 12.28 -1.85
CA ASP A 326 6.05 12.47 -0.72
C ASP A 326 6.53 11.61 0.45
N ALA A 327 6.67 12.25 1.61
CA ALA A 327 7.00 11.56 2.85
C ALA A 327 5.90 10.54 3.21
N PRO A 328 6.23 9.45 3.91
CA PRO A 328 5.23 8.53 4.44
C PRO A 328 4.16 9.28 5.24
N VAL A 329 2.90 8.88 5.05
CA VAL A 329 1.77 9.47 5.77
C VAL A 329 1.56 8.66 7.04
N PHE A 330 1.57 9.35 8.18
CA PHE A 330 1.32 8.77 9.49
C PHE A 330 -0.05 9.21 9.97
N THR A 331 -0.93 8.26 10.28
CA THR A 331 -2.14 8.54 11.05
C THR A 331 -1.79 8.29 12.51
N SER A 332 -1.65 9.38 13.28
CA SER A 332 -1.36 9.30 14.73
C SER A 332 -2.53 8.66 15.49
N ASP A 333 -2.19 8.11 16.66
CA ASP A 333 -3.03 7.49 17.71
C ASP A 333 -4.52 7.30 17.39
N LEU A 334 -4.95 6.02 17.36
CA LEU A 334 -6.36 5.66 17.17
C LEU A 334 -7.23 5.93 18.41
N ASN A 335 -6.67 6.44 19.51
CA ASN A 335 -7.42 6.93 20.66
C ASN A 335 -7.74 8.44 20.56
N PRO A 336 -9.02 8.84 20.75
CA PRO A 336 -9.46 10.23 20.60
C PRO A 336 -9.05 11.19 21.72
#